data_AF-A0A538R2V0-F1
#
_entry.id   AF-A0A538R2V0-F1
#
_cell.length_a   1.000
_cell.length_b   1.000
_cell.length_c   1.000
_cell.angle_alpha   90.00
_cell.angle_beta   90.00
_cell.angle_gamma   90.00
#
_symmetry.space_group_name_H-M   'P 1'
#
loop_
_entity.id
_entity.type
_entity.pdbx_description
1 polymer ?
#
loop_
_entity_poly.entity_id
_entity_poly.type
_entity_poly.pdbx_seq_one_letter_code
_entity_poly.pdbx_strand_id
1 'polypeptide(L)'
;MTAIDVEGLRFEFDDSWTALKWDDHAAYRHGLNGHGGTKAIDIFALRHQDELWLIECGAARTQAHRIAHRNARRTRNEPLYDEFVCKVRDSVAAAAWAQGRQSSATELIRYL
;
A
#
# COMPACT_ATOMS: atom_id res chain seq x y z
N MET A 1 -1.16 -20.37 2.48
CA MET A 1 -0.06 -19.57 3.04
C MET A 1 0.50 -18.69 1.93
N THR A 2 0.54 -17.38 2.12
CA THR A 2 0.95 -16.38 1.14
C THR A 2 2.19 -15.65 1.65
N ALA A 3 3.22 -15.51 0.82
CA ALA A 3 4.43 -14.76 1.17
C ALA A 3 4.56 -13.53 0.25
N ILE A 4 4.85 -12.37 0.83
CA ILE A 4 4.99 -11.10 0.10
C ILE A 4 6.28 -10.43 0.53
N ASP A 5 7.15 -10.14 -0.45
CA ASP A 5 8.39 -9.42 -0.23
C ASP A 5 8.22 -7.92 -0.55
N VAL A 6 8.53 -7.05 0.41
CA VAL A 6 8.43 -5.59 0.30
C VAL A 6 9.63 -4.94 1.00
N GLU A 7 10.35 -4.04 0.33
CA GLU A 7 11.45 -3.27 0.95
C GLU A 7 12.51 -4.13 1.70
N GLY A 8 12.78 -5.33 1.17
CA GLY A 8 13.69 -6.31 1.76
C GLY A 8 13.18 -6.96 3.06
N LEU A 9 11.89 -6.83 3.37
CA LEU A 9 11.16 -7.62 4.36
C LEU A 9 10.37 -8.71 3.64
N ARG A 10 10.24 -9.87 4.29
CA ARG A 10 9.35 -10.94 3.89
C ARG A 10 8.22 -11.04 4.91
N PHE A 11 6.98 -10.89 4.44
CA PHE A 11 5.78 -11.09 5.23
C PHE A 11 5.19 -12.45 4.88
N GLU A 12 4.80 -13.21 5.89
CA GLU A 12 4.16 -14.51 5.72
C GLU A 12 2.77 -14.47 6.36
N PHE A 13 1.78 -14.80 5.55
CA PHE A 13 0.37 -14.78 5.90
C PHE A 13 -0.15 -16.22 5.87
N ASP A 14 -0.72 -16.70 6.97
CA ASP A 14 -1.35 -18.01 7.03
C ASP A 14 -2.70 -18.03 6.26
N ASP A 15 -3.40 -19.17 6.28
CA ASP A 15 -4.63 -19.35 5.52
C ASP A 15 -5.83 -18.53 6.05
N SER A 16 -5.71 -17.90 7.22
CA SER A 16 -6.72 -16.96 7.72
C SER A 16 -6.67 -15.59 7.05
N TRP A 17 -5.68 -15.35 6.20
CA TRP A 17 -5.44 -14.08 5.54
C TRP A 17 -5.68 -14.16 4.05
N THR A 18 -6.19 -13.07 3.50
CA THR A 18 -6.02 -12.72 2.10
C THR A 18 -5.13 -11.48 2.07
N ALA A 19 -3.99 -11.52 1.37
CA ALA A 19 -3.04 -10.41 1.33
C ALA A 19 -2.49 -10.23 -0.09
N LEU A 20 -2.28 -8.99 -0.51
CA LEU A 20 -1.67 -8.68 -1.79
C LEU A 20 -0.80 -7.43 -1.73
N LYS A 21 0.19 -7.37 -2.62
CA LYS A 21 1.03 -6.19 -2.84
C LYS A 21 0.23 -5.13 -3.61
N TRP A 22 -0.12 -4.05 -2.93
CA TRP A 22 -1.16 -3.11 -3.38
C TRP A 22 -0.67 -2.03 -4.33
N ASP A 23 0.52 -1.49 -4.06
CA ASP A 23 1.20 -0.54 -4.95
C ASP A 23 1.48 -1.10 -6.35
N ASP A 24 1.52 -2.43 -6.48
CA ASP A 24 1.66 -3.14 -7.75
C ASP A 24 0.34 -3.69 -8.31
N HIS A 25 -0.75 -3.57 -7.56
CA HIS A 25 -2.03 -4.12 -7.97
C HIS A 25 -2.68 -3.30 -9.10
N ALA A 26 -3.31 -4.00 -10.05
CA ALA A 26 -3.95 -3.40 -11.23
C ALA A 26 -4.97 -2.30 -10.88
N ALA A 27 -5.74 -2.48 -9.80
CA ALA A 27 -6.72 -1.49 -9.33
C ALA A 27 -6.08 -0.13 -9.02
N TYR A 28 -4.88 -0.13 -8.44
CA TYR A 28 -4.14 1.09 -8.19
C TYR A 28 -3.43 1.57 -9.46
N ARG A 29 -2.61 0.72 -10.11
CA ARG A 29 -1.77 1.10 -11.26
C ARG A 29 -2.56 1.59 -12.48
N HIS A 30 -3.70 0.97 -12.77
CA HIS A 30 -4.55 1.32 -13.93
C HIS A 30 -5.76 2.17 -13.54
N GLY A 31 -6.01 2.33 -12.25
CA GLY A 31 -7.05 3.21 -11.74
C GLY A 31 -6.43 4.50 -11.21
N LEU A 32 -6.41 4.62 -9.89
CA LEU A 32 -6.15 5.87 -9.20
C LEU A 32 -4.74 6.45 -9.45
N ASN A 33 -3.74 5.61 -9.71
CA ASN A 33 -2.39 6.08 -10.05
C ASN A 33 -2.35 6.98 -11.30
N GLY A 34 -3.30 6.84 -12.22
CA GLY A 34 -3.42 7.69 -13.40
C GLY A 34 -3.77 9.15 -13.11
N HIS A 35 -4.22 9.49 -11.89
CA HIS A 35 -4.64 10.85 -11.53
C HIS A 35 -3.50 11.76 -11.04
N GLY A 36 -2.27 11.26 -10.91
CA GLY A 36 -1.10 12.04 -10.50
C GLY A 36 -1.15 12.48 -9.03
N GLY A 37 -0.02 12.41 -8.34
CA GLY A 37 0.08 12.81 -6.92
C GLY A 37 -0.55 11.85 -5.91
N THR A 38 -1.20 10.78 -6.38
CA THR A 38 -1.72 9.72 -5.52
C THR A 38 -0.61 8.81 -5.02
N LYS A 39 -0.79 8.20 -3.84
CA LYS A 39 0.16 7.24 -3.28
C LYS A 39 -0.53 5.90 -2.95
N ALA A 40 0.24 4.84 -2.75
CA ALA A 40 -0.26 3.54 -2.33
C ALA A 40 0.46 3.03 -1.10
N ILE A 41 -0.28 2.31 -0.27
CA ILE A 41 0.25 1.42 0.75
C ILE A 41 0.94 0.23 0.07
N ASP A 42 1.95 -0.37 0.69
CA ASP A 42 2.64 -1.50 0.08
C ASP A 42 1.81 -2.78 0.09
N ILE A 43 1.19 -3.13 1.23
CA ILE A 43 0.39 -4.35 1.37
C ILE A 43 -1.01 -4.02 1.87
N PHE A 44 -1.98 -4.63 1.20
CA PHE A 44 -3.39 -4.60 1.57
C PHE A 44 -3.79 -6.03 1.95
N ALA A 45 -4.29 -6.22 3.18
CA ALA A 45 -4.58 -7.53 3.72
C ALA A 45 -5.89 -7.53 4.52
N LEU A 46 -6.56 -8.68 4.53
CA LEU A 46 -7.79 -8.91 5.27
C LEU A 46 -7.63 -10.22 6.04
N ARG A 47 -7.81 -10.16 7.35
CA ARG A 47 -7.82 -11.33 8.21
C ARG A 47 -9.25 -11.75 8.47
N HIS A 48 -9.51 -13.06 8.45
CA HIS A 48 -10.84 -13.64 8.71
C HIS A 48 -11.99 -13.07 7.87
N GLN A 49 -11.67 -12.37 6.76
CA GLN A 49 -12.59 -11.69 5.86
C GLN A 49 -13.30 -10.43 6.42
N ASP A 50 -12.89 -9.92 7.58
CA ASP A 50 -13.55 -8.78 8.24
C ASP A 50 -12.59 -7.78 8.90
N GLU A 51 -11.33 -8.14 9.12
CA GLU A 51 -10.32 -7.26 9.71
C GLU A 51 -9.36 -6.72 8.64
N LEU A 52 -9.51 -5.45 8.26
CA LEU A 52 -8.65 -4.80 7.28
C LEU A 52 -7.31 -4.35 7.89
N TRP A 53 -6.21 -4.74 7.25
CA TRP A 53 -4.85 -4.31 7.56
C TRP A 53 -4.23 -3.60 6.35
N LEU A 54 -3.79 -2.36 6.56
CA LEU A 54 -3.02 -1.57 5.61
C LEU A 54 -1.60 -1.44 6.13
N ILE A 55 -0.64 -2.05 5.45
CA ILE A 55 0.73 -2.18 5.93
C ILE A 55 1.66 -1.40 5.00
N GLU A 56 2.23 -0.33 5.55
CA GLU A 56 3.29 0.45 4.92
C GLU A 56 4.64 0.07 5.52
N CYS A 57 5.58 -0.32 4.67
CA CYS A 57 6.94 -0.61 5.03
C CYS A 57 7.79 0.65 4.92
N GLY A 58 7.91 1.39 6.02
CA GLY A 58 8.90 2.45 6.11
C GLY A 58 10.31 1.86 6.01
N ALA A 59 11.10 2.27 5.00
CA ALA A 59 12.51 1.94 4.89
C ALA A 59 13.32 2.59 6.02
N ALA A 60 13.27 2.04 7.24
CA ALA A 60 14.26 2.32 8.28
C ALA A 60 15.56 1.56 7.98
N ARG A 61 16.11 1.70 6.77
CA ARG A 61 17.14 0.78 6.26
C ARG A 61 18.27 1.52 5.56
N THR A 62 19.31 1.79 6.36
CA THR A 62 20.63 2.39 6.06
C THR A 62 20.80 3.89 6.32
N GLN A 63 21.97 4.25 6.87
CA GLN A 63 22.46 5.62 7.01
C GLN A 63 22.45 6.37 5.66
N ALA A 64 22.71 5.65 4.55
CA ALA A 64 22.66 6.19 3.20
C ALA A 64 21.24 6.60 2.78
N HIS A 65 20.22 5.78 3.05
CA HIS A 65 18.82 6.19 2.84
C HIS A 65 18.43 7.37 3.72
N ARG A 66 18.83 7.39 5.00
CA ARG A 66 18.61 8.56 5.86
C ARG A 66 19.27 9.83 5.32
N ILE A 67 20.47 9.73 4.74
CA ILE A 67 21.20 10.86 4.14
C ILE A 67 20.54 11.31 2.84
N ALA A 68 20.16 10.38 1.95
CA ALA A 68 19.45 10.69 0.72
C ALA A 68 18.09 11.36 1.02
N HIS A 69 17.33 10.82 1.97
CA HIS A 69 16.06 11.38 2.42
C HIS A 69 16.24 12.71 3.16
N ARG A 70 17.29 12.86 3.98
CA ARG A 70 17.64 14.13 4.67
C ARG A 70 18.09 15.21 3.69
N ASN A 71 18.80 14.85 2.62
CA ASN A 71 19.24 15.77 1.58
C ASN A 71 18.10 16.15 0.63
N ALA A 72 17.17 15.22 0.34
CA ALA A 72 15.95 15.52 -0.41
C ALA A 72 14.89 16.30 0.41
N ARG A 73 14.87 16.16 1.74
CA ARG A 73 13.89 16.81 2.65
C ARG A 73 14.28 18.18 3.19
N ARG A 74 15.44 18.75 2.82
CA ARG A 74 15.85 20.06 3.37
C ARG A 74 15.08 21.27 2.82
N THR A 75 14.09 21.08 1.95
CA THR A 75 13.22 22.16 1.46
C THR A 75 11.77 22.09 1.94
N ARG A 76 11.31 21.05 2.66
CA ARG A 76 9.95 21.03 3.20
C ARG A 76 9.78 20.12 4.42
N ASN A 77 9.36 20.72 5.54
CA ASN A 77 8.84 20.06 6.73
C ASN A 77 7.50 19.37 6.43
N GLU A 78 7.45 18.37 5.56
CA GLU A 78 6.28 17.48 5.47
C GLU A 78 6.50 16.33 6.46
N PRO A 79 5.68 16.24 7.54
CA PRO A 79 5.77 15.14 8.48
C PRO A 79 5.55 13.81 7.74
N LEU A 80 6.33 12.78 8.11
CA LEU A 80 6.14 11.40 7.63
C LEU A 80 4.68 10.93 7.70
N TYR A 81 3.90 11.51 8.59
CA TYR A 81 2.47 11.27 8.78
C TYR A 81 1.61 11.72 7.59
N ASP A 82 1.92 12.84 6.92
CA ASP A 82 1.10 13.35 5.80
C ASP A 82 1.17 12.41 4.61
N GLU A 83 2.37 11.89 4.33
CA GLU A 83 2.59 10.90 3.28
C GLU A 83 1.86 9.58 3.58
N PHE A 84 1.96 9.09 4.82
CA PHE A 84 1.27 7.89 5.26
C PHE A 84 -0.26 8.05 5.17
N VAL A 85 -0.81 9.18 5.60
CA VAL A 85 -2.25 9.47 5.49
C VAL A 85 -2.69 9.52 4.02
N CYS A 86 -1.91 10.14 3.14
CA CYS A 86 -2.20 10.12 1.70
C CYS A 86 -2.21 8.69 1.15
N LYS A 87 -1.22 7.87 1.50
CA LYS A 87 -1.14 6.46 1.08
C LYS A 87 -2.36 5.65 1.52
N VAL A 88 -2.78 5.79 2.78
CA VAL A 88 -3.99 5.12 3.30
C VAL A 88 -5.24 5.57 2.55
N ARG A 89 -5.47 6.89 2.49
CA ARG A 89 -6.64 7.48 1.82
C ARG A 89 -6.75 7.02 0.37
N ASP A 90 -5.68 7.15 -0.38
CA ASP A 90 -5.66 6.88 -1.82
C ASP A 90 -5.78 5.37 -2.09
N SER A 91 -5.23 4.52 -1.22
CA SER A 91 -5.38 3.05 -1.32
C SER A 91 -6.83 2.61 -1.10
N VAL A 92 -7.49 3.14 -0.07
CA VAL A 92 -8.92 2.87 0.19
C VAL A 92 -9.78 3.40 -0.95
N ALA A 93 -9.50 4.61 -1.45
CA ALA A 93 -10.22 5.17 -2.59
C ALA A 93 -10.05 4.31 -3.86
N ALA A 94 -8.85 3.79 -4.11
CA ALA A 94 -8.54 2.93 -5.26
C ALA A 94 -9.27 1.59 -5.18
N ALA A 95 -9.34 1.03 -3.98
CA ALA A 95 -10.07 -0.20 -3.75
C ALA A 95 -11.59 0.02 -3.89
N ALA A 96 -12.15 1.07 -3.29
CA ALA A 96 -13.56 1.42 -3.47
C ALA A 96 -13.90 1.70 -4.95
N TRP A 97 -13.02 2.38 -5.69
CA TRP A 97 -13.18 2.57 -7.14
C TRP A 97 -13.16 1.24 -7.90
N ALA A 98 -12.32 0.28 -7.53
CA ALA A 98 -12.25 -0.99 -8.23
C ALA A 98 -13.44 -1.93 -7.92
N GLN A 99 -14.19 -1.67 -6.85
CA GLN A 99 -15.40 -2.43 -6.52
C GLN A 99 -16.41 -2.37 -7.68
N GLY A 100 -16.89 -3.55 -8.11
CA GLY A 100 -17.85 -3.69 -9.22
C GLY A 100 -17.27 -3.56 -10.63
N ARG A 101 -15.97 -3.29 -10.79
CA ARG A 101 -15.30 -3.25 -12.10
C ARG A 101 -14.62 -4.61 -12.38
N GLN A 102 -15.18 -5.35 -13.33
CA GLN A 102 -14.93 -6.79 -13.57
C GLN A 102 -13.50 -7.19 -14.00
N SER A 103 -12.60 -6.25 -14.27
CA SER A 103 -11.25 -6.54 -14.79
C SER A 103 -10.14 -6.63 -13.74
N SER A 104 -10.40 -6.31 -12.47
CA SER A 104 -9.33 -6.18 -11.44
C SER A 104 -9.71 -6.62 -10.03
N ALA A 105 -10.88 -7.23 -9.81
CA ALA A 105 -11.42 -7.44 -8.47
C ALA A 105 -11.79 -8.90 -8.23
N THR A 106 -10.82 -9.72 -7.84
CA THR A 106 -11.14 -11.11 -7.45
C THR A 106 -11.24 -11.31 -5.95
N GLU A 107 -10.42 -10.72 -5.07
CA GLU A 107 -10.40 -11.21 -3.68
C GLU A 107 -10.61 -10.13 -2.60
N LEU A 108 -9.71 -9.16 -2.43
CA LEU A 108 -9.78 -8.23 -1.28
C LEU A 108 -10.76 -7.07 -1.43
N ILE A 109 -10.94 -6.57 -2.65
CA ILE A 109 -11.69 -5.33 -2.92
C ILE A 109 -13.20 -5.49 -2.69
N ARG A 110 -13.71 -6.73 -2.66
CA ARG A 110 -15.12 -7.01 -2.39
C ARG A 110 -15.54 -6.76 -0.94
N TYR A 111 -14.56 -6.68 -0.03
CA TYR A 111 -14.78 -6.58 1.41
C TYR A 111 -14.62 -5.16 1.95
N LEU A 112 -14.48 -4.17 1.06
CA LEU A 112 -14.63 -2.74 1.36
C LEU A 112 -16.02 -2.27 0.95
#